data_AF-A0A365K425-F1
#
_entry.id   AF-A0A365K425-F1
#
_cell.length_a   1.000
_cell.length_b   1.000
_cell.length_c   1.000
_cell.angle_alpha   90.00
_cell.angle_beta   90.00
_cell.angle_gamma   90.00
#
_symmetry.space_group_name_H-M   'P 1'
#
loop_
_entity.id
_entity.type
_entity.pdbx_description
1 polymer ?
#
loop_
_entity_poly.entity_id
_entity_poly.type
_entity_poly.pdbx_seq_one_letter_code
_entity_poly.pdbx_strand_id
1 'polypeptide(L)'
;MGIVTLVILIFLLPYVWFLWTGISNKTGMMERYRWKKPLAALLLLVILSAALNYFYSNAYQLAFFQNGFELMVGLIVAGAFLVILSIINIIVGIVYKNAPKSFHNPKVAWTVSMFLCATILFFIVWVYPLAEKASYITQLESAIAAANEQQDGEEITVVFMSSEKQCVRRRTENCNSSDYQNTFFVKNNLDDTKQVQVQIRALDYEQNELKSVESKIMTLQAGELKLVETEETSDQESIWSRSSFETEVRTASYQSIYRYRDAN
;
A
#
# COMPACT_ATOMS: atom_id res chain seq x y z
N MET A 1 4.36 8.76 2.47
CA MET A 1 3.76 8.71 3.82
C MET A 1 2.53 9.61 4.04
N GLY A 2 2.46 10.84 3.50
CA GLY A 2 1.32 11.76 3.77
C GLY A 2 -0.05 11.24 3.31
N ILE A 3 -0.14 10.69 2.10
CA ILE A 3 -1.39 10.15 1.54
C ILE A 3 -1.87 8.94 2.34
N VAL A 4 -0.95 8.05 2.72
CA VAL A 4 -1.28 6.86 3.50
C VAL A 4 -1.95 7.24 4.82
N THR A 5 -1.34 8.16 5.56
CA THR A 5 -1.90 8.67 6.82
C THR A 5 -3.25 9.34 6.61
N LEU A 6 -3.42 10.13 5.55
CA LEU A 6 -4.67 10.81 5.24
C LEU A 6 -5.81 9.82 4.98
N VAL A 7 -5.59 8.78 4.18
CA VAL A 7 -6.59 7.75 3.91
C VAL A 7 -6.97 7.01 5.19
N ILE A 8 -5.99 6.63 6.01
CA ILE A 8 -6.24 5.97 7.31
C ILE A 8 -7.09 6.86 8.22
N LEU A 9 -6.77 8.16 8.31
CA LEU A 9 -7.53 9.12 9.12
C LEU A 9 -8.98 9.26 8.66
N ILE A 10 -9.22 9.31 7.34
CA ILE A 10 -10.58 9.35 6.78
C ILE A 10 -11.39 8.12 7.21
N PHE A 11 -10.80 6.93 7.12
CA PHE A 11 -11.46 5.68 7.54
C PHE A 11 -11.61 5.55 9.06
N LEU A 12 -10.84 6.29 9.87
CA LEU A 12 -11.01 6.35 11.33
C LEU A 12 -12.17 7.26 11.76
N LEU A 13 -12.58 8.26 10.96
CA LEU A 13 -13.63 9.21 11.32
C LEU A 13 -14.96 8.55 11.73
N PRO A 14 -15.49 7.54 11.00
CA PRO A 14 -16.70 6.83 11.42
C PRO A 14 -16.57 6.14 12.78
N TYR A 15 -15.40 5.58 13.10
CA TYR A 15 -15.14 4.91 14.37
C TYR A 15 -15.07 5.91 15.52
N VAL A 16 -14.33 7.00 15.35
CA VAL A 16 -14.27 8.09 16.35
C VAL A 16 -15.65 8.67 16.58
N TRP A 17 -16.43 8.90 15.52
CA TRP A 17 -17.80 9.37 15.63
C TRP A 17 -18.71 8.37 16.37
N PHE A 18 -18.60 7.08 16.07
CA PHE A 18 -19.32 6.03 16.78
C PHE A 18 -18.99 6.01 18.28
N LEU A 19 -17.70 6.06 18.65
CA LEU A 19 -17.25 6.12 20.04
C LEU A 19 -17.75 7.38 20.74
N TRP A 20 -17.65 8.54 20.10
CA TRP A 20 -18.15 9.82 20.61
C TRP A 20 -19.65 9.77 20.92
N THR A 21 -20.46 9.23 19.99
CA THR A 21 -21.91 9.08 20.23
C THR A 21 -22.22 8.13 21.37
N GLY A 22 -21.40 7.11 21.61
CA GLY A 22 -21.55 6.18 22.73
C GLY A 22 -21.23 6.84 24.08
N ILE A 23 -20.15 7.61 24.15
CA ILE A 23 -19.76 8.36 25.35
C ILE A 23 -20.80 9.44 25.67
N SER A 24 -21.18 10.24 24.66
CA SER A 24 -22.16 11.33 24.81
C SER A 24 -23.54 10.86 25.28
N ASN A 25 -23.97 9.67 24.84
CA ASN A 25 -25.21 9.05 25.33
C ASN A 25 -25.09 8.58 26.80
N LYS A 26 -23.91 8.10 27.22
CA LYS A 26 -23.65 7.71 28.63
C LYS A 26 -23.55 8.93 29.56
N THR A 27 -23.00 10.05 29.08
CA THR A 27 -22.85 11.28 29.87
C THR A 27 -24.10 12.16 29.89
N GLY A 28 -25.19 11.74 29.23
CA GLY A 28 -26.44 12.50 29.16
C GLY A 28 -26.40 13.72 28.24
N MET A 29 -25.30 13.92 27.49
CA MET A 29 -25.17 15.01 26.51
C MET A 29 -26.04 14.81 25.26
N MET A 30 -26.48 13.58 24.98
CA MET A 30 -27.43 13.27 23.92
C MET A 30 -28.53 12.33 24.41
N GLU A 31 -29.78 12.63 24.04
CA GLU A 31 -30.95 11.81 24.43
C GLU A 31 -31.04 10.45 23.73
N ARG A 32 -30.43 10.31 22.54
CA ARG A 32 -30.53 9.09 21.73
C ARG A 32 -29.20 8.72 21.09
N TYR A 33 -28.86 7.44 21.23
CA TYR A 33 -27.70 6.83 20.58
C TYR A 33 -27.89 6.74 19.06
N ARG A 34 -27.07 7.47 18.29
CA ARG A 34 -27.19 7.61 16.82
C ARG A 34 -26.13 6.82 16.05
N TRP A 35 -26.03 5.51 16.26
CA TRP A 35 -25.04 4.64 15.61
C TRP A 35 -25.24 4.44 14.09
N LYS A 36 -26.46 4.65 13.57
CA LYS A 36 -26.76 4.44 12.14
C LYS A 36 -26.02 5.41 11.22
N LYS A 37 -25.75 6.64 11.69
CA LYS A 37 -25.05 7.68 10.91
C LYS A 37 -23.57 7.35 10.66
N PRO A 38 -22.75 7.04 11.69
CA PRO A 38 -21.37 6.63 11.47
C PRO A 38 -21.30 5.31 10.66
N LEU A 39 -22.23 4.38 10.85
CA LEU A 39 -22.27 3.17 10.02
C LEU A 39 -22.54 3.50 8.54
N ALA A 40 -23.50 4.38 8.24
CA ALA A 40 -23.77 4.82 6.87
C ALA A 40 -22.55 5.53 6.25
N ALA A 41 -21.84 6.34 7.03
CA ALA A 41 -20.60 6.98 6.58
C ALA A 41 -19.50 5.94 6.27
N LEU A 42 -19.32 4.93 7.13
CA LEU A 42 -18.37 3.84 6.88
C LEU A 42 -18.71 3.07 5.60
N LEU A 43 -19.99 2.72 5.41
CA LEU A 43 -20.45 2.03 4.20
C LEU A 43 -20.21 2.86 2.94
N LEU A 44 -20.47 4.17 2.99
CA LEU A 44 -20.18 5.06 1.87
C LEU A 44 -18.69 5.08 1.53
N LEU A 45 -17.81 5.13 2.53
CA LEU A 45 -16.35 5.07 2.32
C LEU A 45 -15.92 3.72 1.71
N VAL A 46 -16.53 2.61 2.14
CA VAL A 46 -16.26 1.29 1.56
C VAL A 46 -16.68 1.24 0.09
N ILE A 47 -17.84 1.79 -0.27
CA ILE A 47 -18.32 1.84 -1.66
C ILE A 47 -17.38 2.71 -2.51
N LEU A 48 -17.02 3.89 -2.04
CA LEU A 48 -16.09 4.79 -2.74
C LEU A 48 -14.71 4.15 -2.92
N SER A 49 -14.19 3.48 -1.89
CA SER A 49 -12.91 2.76 -2.00
C SER A 49 -12.97 1.55 -2.92
N ALA A 50 -14.10 0.85 -3.01
CA ALA A 50 -14.27 -0.21 -4.00
C ALA A 50 -14.24 0.35 -5.43
N ALA A 51 -14.90 1.50 -5.67
CA ALA A 51 -14.86 2.18 -6.95
C ALA A 51 -13.43 2.66 -7.31
N LEU A 52 -12.69 3.20 -6.35
CA LEU A 52 -11.29 3.58 -6.54
C LEU A 52 -10.41 2.36 -6.85
N ASN A 53 -10.55 1.26 -6.11
CA ASN A 53 -9.80 0.03 -6.39
C ASN A 53 -10.12 -0.52 -7.78
N TYR A 54 -11.37 -0.44 -8.22
CA TYR A 54 -11.76 -0.84 -9.57
C TYR A 54 -11.10 0.06 -10.63
N PHE A 55 -11.13 1.38 -10.43
CA PHE A 55 -10.44 2.33 -11.30
C PHE A 55 -8.94 2.05 -11.37
N TYR A 56 -8.29 1.85 -10.22
CA TYR A 56 -6.86 1.53 -10.14
C TYR A 56 -6.53 0.22 -10.86
N SER A 57 -7.40 -0.77 -10.73
CA SER A 57 -7.22 -2.05 -11.40
C SER A 57 -7.33 -1.95 -12.92
N ASN A 58 -8.28 -1.17 -13.42
CA ASN A 58 -8.49 -1.02 -14.85
C ASN A 58 -7.47 -0.09 -15.51
N ALA A 59 -7.13 1.04 -14.88
CA ALA A 59 -6.30 2.08 -15.49
C ALA A 59 -4.79 1.81 -15.35
N TYR A 60 -4.36 1.16 -14.27
CA TYR A 60 -2.93 0.94 -13.97
C TYR A 60 -2.58 -0.55 -13.84
N GLN A 61 -3.50 -1.45 -14.24
CA GLN A 61 -3.37 -2.91 -14.12
C GLN A 61 -3.03 -3.40 -12.70
N LEU A 62 -3.43 -2.62 -11.70
CA LEU A 62 -3.12 -2.91 -10.30
C LEU A 62 -4.03 -4.01 -9.77
N ALA A 63 -3.47 -4.96 -9.02
CA ALA A 63 -4.27 -6.03 -8.41
C ALA A 63 -5.35 -5.43 -7.52
N PHE A 64 -6.60 -5.90 -7.65
CA PHE A 64 -7.70 -5.40 -6.82
C PHE A 64 -7.49 -5.74 -5.34
N PHE A 65 -7.06 -6.96 -5.05
CA PHE A 65 -6.75 -7.44 -3.70
C PHE A 65 -5.25 -7.53 -3.46
N GLN A 66 -4.87 -7.57 -2.17
CA GLN A 66 -3.51 -7.87 -1.74
C GLN A 66 -3.08 -9.29 -2.16
N ASN A 67 -1.78 -9.53 -2.21
CA ASN A 67 -1.26 -10.87 -2.43
C ASN A 67 -1.56 -11.80 -1.23
N GLY A 68 -1.49 -13.12 -1.45
CA GLY A 68 -1.80 -14.10 -0.40
C GLY A 68 -0.88 -14.01 0.83
N PHE A 69 0.35 -13.50 0.66
CA PHE A 69 1.30 -13.33 1.74
C PHE A 69 0.88 -12.20 2.70
N GLU A 70 0.55 -11.01 2.17
CA GLU A 70 0.05 -9.87 2.95
C GLU A 70 -1.24 -10.21 3.70
N LEU A 71 -2.16 -10.94 3.04
CA LEU A 71 -3.37 -11.44 3.68
C LEU A 71 -3.03 -12.37 4.86
N MET A 72 -2.07 -13.28 4.68
CA MET A 72 -1.65 -14.21 5.73
C MET A 72 -1.02 -13.46 6.91
N VAL A 73 -0.17 -12.46 6.65
CA VAL A 73 0.40 -11.59 7.70
C VAL A 73 -0.71 -10.88 8.47
N GLY A 74 -1.70 -10.31 7.78
CA GLY A 74 -2.84 -9.65 8.42
C GLY A 74 -3.66 -10.57 9.32
N LEU A 75 -3.91 -11.81 8.87
CA LEU A 75 -4.58 -12.84 9.66
C LEU A 75 -3.77 -13.25 10.90
N ILE A 76 -2.46 -13.41 10.78
CA ILE A 76 -1.57 -13.73 11.91
C ILE A 76 -1.61 -12.62 12.95
N VAL A 77 -1.49 -11.35 12.53
CA VAL A 77 -1.53 -10.20 13.44
C VAL A 77 -2.89 -10.12 14.15
N ALA A 78 -3.99 -10.16 13.41
CA ALA A 78 -5.33 -10.12 13.99
C ALA A 78 -5.59 -11.31 14.93
N GLY A 79 -5.11 -12.50 14.55
CA GLY A 79 -5.18 -13.72 15.36
C GLY A 79 -4.37 -13.64 16.65
N ALA A 80 -3.16 -13.10 16.61
CA ALA A 80 -2.33 -12.88 17.80
C ALA A 80 -3.02 -11.95 18.81
N PHE A 81 -3.59 -10.82 18.33
CA PHE A 81 -4.40 -9.94 19.17
C PHE A 81 -5.61 -10.66 19.77
N LEU A 82 -6.31 -11.47 18.97
CA LEU A 82 -7.47 -12.23 19.43
C LEU A 82 -7.07 -13.23 20.53
N VAL A 83 -5.97 -13.95 20.36
CA VAL A 83 -5.45 -14.90 21.37
C VAL A 83 -5.10 -14.17 22.67
N ILE A 84 -4.38 -13.05 22.61
CA ILE A 84 -4.01 -12.26 23.80
C ILE A 84 -5.26 -11.79 24.53
N LEU A 85 -6.22 -11.18 23.81
CA LEU A 85 -7.48 -10.72 24.40
C LEU A 85 -8.31 -11.87 24.97
N SER A 86 -8.29 -13.04 24.32
CA SER A 86 -8.96 -14.25 24.78
C SER A 86 -8.39 -14.75 26.11
N ILE A 87 -7.06 -14.82 26.22
CA ILE A 87 -6.38 -15.22 27.46
C ILE A 87 -6.74 -14.26 28.59
N ILE A 88 -6.66 -12.95 28.34
CA ILE A 88 -7.03 -11.92 29.33
C ILE A 88 -8.49 -12.11 29.78
N ASN A 89 -9.42 -12.28 28.81
CA ASN A 89 -10.83 -12.44 29.10
C ASN A 89 -11.12 -13.71 29.92
N ILE A 90 -10.44 -14.82 29.62
CA ILE A 90 -10.55 -16.08 30.37
C ILE A 90 -10.01 -15.90 31.80
N ILE A 91 -8.82 -15.31 31.97
CA ILE A 91 -8.20 -15.09 33.28
C ILE A 91 -9.10 -14.21 34.15
N VAL A 92 -9.56 -13.08 33.61
CA VAL A 92 -10.48 -12.17 34.33
C VAL A 92 -11.77 -12.89 34.69
N GLY A 93 -12.32 -13.71 33.79
CA GLY A 93 -13.51 -14.52 34.06
C GLY A 93 -13.31 -15.55 35.19
N ILE A 94 -12.12 -16.11 35.34
CA ILE A 94 -11.79 -17.05 36.43
C ILE A 94 -11.57 -16.30 37.75
N VAL A 95 -10.74 -15.26 37.74
CA VAL A 95 -10.38 -14.48 38.95
C VAL A 95 -11.59 -13.76 39.53
N TYR A 96 -12.48 -13.26 38.68
CA TYR A 96 -13.65 -12.48 39.08
C TYR A 96 -14.98 -13.21 38.84
N LYS A 97 -14.99 -14.55 38.93
CA LYS A 97 -16.15 -15.40 38.64
C LYS A 97 -17.46 -14.99 39.35
N ASN A 98 -17.35 -14.40 40.54
CA ASN A 98 -18.48 -13.96 41.37
C ASN A 98 -18.69 -12.44 41.38
N ALA A 99 -17.93 -11.68 40.59
CA ALA A 99 -18.10 -10.25 40.51
C ALA A 99 -19.43 -9.89 39.83
N PRO A 100 -20.08 -8.78 40.22
CA PRO A 100 -21.28 -8.32 39.55
C PRO A 100 -21.01 -8.06 38.06
N LYS A 101 -22.02 -8.30 37.21
CA LYS A 101 -21.91 -8.11 35.74
C LYS A 101 -21.58 -6.68 35.32
N SER A 102 -21.75 -5.70 36.21
CA SER A 102 -21.28 -4.32 36.03
C SER A 102 -19.76 -4.20 36.02
N PHE A 103 -19.06 -5.13 36.68
CA PHE A 103 -17.60 -5.19 36.74
C PHE A 103 -17.02 -5.97 35.55
N HIS A 104 -17.55 -7.17 35.28
CA HIS A 104 -17.14 -7.96 34.13
C HIS A 104 -18.32 -8.73 33.52
N ASN A 105 -18.53 -8.54 32.22
CA ASN A 105 -19.50 -9.31 31.45
C ASN A 105 -18.79 -10.01 30.29
N PRO A 106 -18.58 -11.33 30.34
CA PRO A 106 -17.78 -12.06 29.36
C PRO A 106 -18.37 -11.97 27.95
N LYS A 107 -19.70 -11.89 27.81
CA LYS A 107 -20.35 -11.75 26.49
C LYS A 107 -20.00 -10.40 25.85
N VAL A 108 -20.03 -9.33 26.63
CA VAL A 108 -19.68 -7.98 26.15
C VAL A 108 -18.18 -7.93 25.84
N ALA A 109 -17.33 -8.48 26.70
CA ALA A 109 -15.89 -8.55 26.47
C ALA A 109 -15.55 -9.27 25.16
N TRP A 110 -16.11 -10.46 24.92
CA TRP A 110 -15.94 -11.19 23.65
C TRP A 110 -16.43 -10.40 22.44
N THR A 111 -17.57 -9.72 22.56
CA THR A 111 -18.12 -8.90 21.47
C THR A 111 -17.18 -7.75 21.13
N VAL A 112 -16.62 -7.08 22.14
CA VAL A 112 -15.66 -5.98 21.97
C VAL A 112 -14.35 -6.50 21.35
N SER A 113 -13.84 -7.64 21.83
CA SER A 113 -12.62 -8.26 21.27
C SER A 113 -12.80 -8.62 19.80
N MET A 114 -13.91 -9.27 19.44
CA MET A 114 -14.22 -9.60 18.04
C MET A 114 -14.36 -8.35 17.18
N PHE A 115 -15.05 -7.31 17.66
CA PHE A 115 -15.19 -6.05 16.93
C PHE A 115 -13.83 -5.35 16.70
N LEU A 116 -12.96 -5.35 17.70
CA LEU A 116 -11.63 -4.77 17.61
C LEU A 116 -10.75 -5.55 16.64
N CYS A 117 -10.73 -6.89 16.71
CA CYS A 117 -10.00 -7.73 15.78
C CYS A 117 -10.52 -7.59 14.34
N ALA A 118 -11.84 -7.56 14.14
CA ALA A 118 -12.44 -7.32 12.83
C ALA A 118 -12.07 -5.94 12.27
N THR A 119 -12.01 -4.92 13.13
CA THR A 119 -11.57 -3.58 12.75
C THR A 119 -10.11 -3.57 12.33
N ILE A 120 -9.21 -4.16 13.12
CA ILE A 120 -7.78 -4.29 12.75
C ILE A 120 -7.64 -5.00 11.40
N LEU A 121 -8.33 -6.13 11.23
CA LEU A 121 -8.29 -6.90 9.99
C LEU A 121 -8.81 -6.07 8.81
N PHE A 122 -9.91 -5.34 8.98
CA PHE A 122 -10.43 -4.43 7.95
C PHE A 122 -9.40 -3.35 7.55
N PHE A 123 -8.70 -2.76 8.53
CA PHE A 123 -7.67 -1.78 8.22
C PHE A 123 -6.49 -2.40 7.48
N ILE A 124 -6.04 -3.59 7.89
CA ILE A 124 -4.90 -4.26 7.24
C ILE A 124 -5.26 -4.74 5.82
N VAL A 125 -6.43 -5.35 5.65
CA VAL A 125 -6.81 -6.02 4.39
C VAL A 125 -7.40 -5.06 3.36
N TRP A 126 -8.00 -3.96 3.80
CA TRP A 126 -8.72 -3.04 2.92
C TRP A 126 -8.14 -1.63 2.90
N VAL A 127 -8.07 -0.99 4.07
CA VAL A 127 -7.72 0.45 4.14
C VAL A 127 -6.26 0.70 3.81
N TYR A 128 -5.36 -0.08 4.41
CA TYR A 128 -3.91 0.04 4.22
C TYR A 128 -3.48 -0.18 2.76
N PRO A 129 -3.86 -1.28 2.08
CA PRO A 129 -3.53 -1.47 0.68
C PRO A 129 -4.17 -0.43 -0.25
N LEU A 130 -5.39 0.04 0.02
CA LEU A 130 -5.95 1.17 -0.72
C LEU A 130 -5.08 2.43 -0.57
N ALA A 131 -4.61 2.69 0.65
CA ALA A 131 -3.80 3.85 0.96
C ALA A 131 -2.41 3.78 0.28
N GLU A 132 -1.81 2.59 0.24
CA GLU A 132 -0.57 2.33 -0.52
C GLU A 132 -0.78 2.54 -2.02
N LYS A 133 -1.84 1.98 -2.60
CA LYS A 133 -2.20 2.19 -4.02
C LYS A 133 -2.32 3.67 -4.38
N ALA A 134 -3.08 4.43 -3.59
CA ALA A 134 -3.25 5.85 -3.83
C ALA A 134 -1.91 6.61 -3.74
N SER A 135 -1.07 6.25 -2.77
CA SER A 135 0.26 6.86 -2.62
C SER A 135 1.23 6.46 -3.73
N TYR A 136 1.11 5.25 -4.27
CA TYR A 136 1.90 4.75 -5.38
C TYR A 136 1.51 5.46 -6.68
N ILE A 137 0.22 5.52 -7.01
CA ILE A 137 -0.28 6.17 -8.23
C ILE A 137 0.10 7.65 -8.25
N THR A 138 -0.01 8.34 -7.11
CA THR A 138 0.35 9.77 -7.06
C THR A 138 1.85 9.98 -7.33
N GLN A 139 2.71 9.07 -6.84
CA GLN A 139 4.15 9.12 -7.15
C GLN A 139 4.41 8.80 -8.62
N LEU A 140 3.73 7.79 -9.15
CA LEU A 140 3.85 7.39 -10.55
C LEU A 140 3.41 8.51 -11.50
N GLU A 141 2.27 9.15 -11.26
CA GLU A 141 1.79 10.29 -12.06
C GLU A 141 2.75 11.47 -12.01
N SER A 142 3.31 11.77 -10.82
CA SER A 142 4.34 12.81 -10.70
C SER A 142 5.61 12.45 -11.48
N ALA A 143 6.01 11.18 -11.46
CA ALA A 143 7.18 10.71 -12.20
C ALA A 143 6.95 10.72 -13.71
N ILE A 144 5.76 10.32 -14.17
CA ILE A 144 5.35 10.41 -15.59
C ILE A 144 5.36 11.86 -16.05
N ALA A 145 4.80 12.79 -15.24
CA ALA A 145 4.80 14.20 -15.58
C ALA A 145 6.23 14.74 -15.76
N ALA A 146 7.13 14.43 -14.82
CA ALA A 146 8.54 14.81 -14.90
C ALA A 146 9.26 14.17 -16.11
N ALA A 147 8.96 12.91 -16.42
CA ALA A 147 9.54 12.22 -17.58
C ALA A 147 9.03 12.81 -18.91
N ASN A 148 7.74 13.13 -19.01
CA ASN A 148 7.18 13.77 -20.22
C ASN A 148 7.77 15.17 -20.44
N GLU A 149 8.10 15.92 -19.39
CA GLU A 149 8.78 17.22 -19.54
C GLU A 149 10.22 17.07 -20.09
N GLN A 150 10.89 15.94 -19.82
CA GLN A 150 12.28 15.69 -20.22
C GLN A 150 12.41 14.96 -21.56
N GLN A 151 11.47 14.07 -21.88
CA GLN A 151 11.49 13.16 -23.04
C GLN A 151 10.30 13.41 -23.97
N ASP A 152 9.86 14.68 -24.08
CA ASP A 152 8.72 15.04 -24.93
C ASP A 152 8.99 14.67 -26.39
N GLY A 153 8.05 13.94 -27.00
CA GLY A 153 8.16 13.43 -28.36
C GLY A 153 8.96 12.14 -28.55
N GLU A 154 9.48 11.51 -27.49
CA GLU A 154 10.08 10.17 -27.61
C GLU A 154 9.03 9.07 -27.80
N GLU A 155 9.33 8.09 -28.64
CA GLU A 155 8.43 6.96 -28.95
C GLU A 155 8.26 6.04 -27.74
N ILE A 156 9.33 5.87 -26.96
CA ILE A 156 9.37 5.13 -25.71
C ILE A 156 9.90 6.05 -24.61
N THR A 157 9.16 6.23 -23.53
CA THR A 157 9.60 7.02 -22.37
C THR A 157 10.03 6.10 -21.23
N VAL A 158 11.21 6.34 -20.66
CA VAL A 158 11.64 5.69 -19.43
C VAL A 158 11.35 6.62 -18.26
N VAL A 159 10.64 6.11 -17.25
CA VAL A 159 10.18 6.87 -16.10
C VAL A 159 10.93 6.39 -14.86
N PHE A 160 11.72 7.26 -14.26
CA PHE A 160 12.31 7.02 -12.94
C PHE A 160 11.33 7.42 -11.84
N MET A 161 10.78 6.44 -11.13
CA MET A 161 9.80 6.70 -10.08
C MET A 161 10.46 6.99 -8.74
N SER A 162 11.36 6.11 -8.29
CA SER A 162 11.96 6.22 -6.96
C SER A 162 13.26 5.44 -6.80
N SER A 163 14.08 5.89 -5.85
CA SER A 163 15.21 5.16 -5.28
C SER A 163 15.11 5.27 -3.76
N GLU A 164 14.58 4.23 -3.12
CA GLU A 164 14.26 4.21 -1.69
C GLU A 164 14.79 2.95 -1.00
N LYS A 165 15.12 3.06 0.29
CA LYS A 165 15.41 1.89 1.11
C LYS A 165 14.11 1.37 1.71
N GLN A 166 13.78 0.11 1.48
CA GLN A 166 12.76 -0.58 2.28
C GLN A 166 13.32 -0.91 3.65
N CYS A 167 13.24 0.05 4.58
CA CYS A 167 13.57 -0.20 5.96
C CYS A 167 12.49 0.33 6.90
N VAL A 168 12.03 -0.54 7.79
CA VAL A 168 11.25 -0.11 8.95
C VAL A 168 12.26 0.34 9.99
N ARG A 169 12.39 1.65 10.18
CA ARG A 169 13.35 2.24 11.13
C ARG A 169 13.03 1.81 12.56
N ARG A 170 13.55 0.66 13.01
CA ARG A 170 13.53 0.22 14.40
C ARG A 170 14.70 0.88 15.14
N ARG A 171 14.54 1.16 16.44
CA ARG A 171 15.57 1.81 17.28
C ARG A 171 16.96 1.16 17.22
N THR A 172 17.05 -0.09 16.78
CA THR A 172 18.28 -0.90 16.73
C THR A 172 18.75 -1.24 15.31
N GLU A 173 18.00 -0.91 14.27
CA GLU A 173 18.37 -1.19 12.87
C GLU A 173 18.74 0.12 12.19
N ASN A 174 20.04 0.32 11.96
CA ASN A 174 20.49 1.36 11.05
C ASN A 174 20.20 0.87 9.63
N CYS A 175 19.33 1.58 8.90
CA CYS A 175 19.06 1.35 7.47
C CYS A 175 20.28 1.58 6.56
N ASN A 176 21.49 1.54 7.11
CA ASN A 176 22.72 1.70 6.37
C ASN A 176 23.07 0.43 5.60
N SER A 177 22.64 -0.74 6.07
CA SER A 177 22.98 -2.04 5.47
C SER A 177 21.97 -2.55 4.44
N SER A 178 20.82 -1.89 4.25
CA SER A 178 19.88 -2.26 3.20
C SER A 178 20.17 -1.48 1.93
N ASP A 179 20.15 -2.15 0.79
CA ASP A 179 20.35 -1.50 -0.50
C ASP A 179 19.15 -0.61 -0.86
N TYR A 180 19.38 0.34 -1.76
CA TYR A 180 18.34 1.15 -2.37
C TYR A 180 17.67 0.37 -3.47
N GLN A 181 16.36 0.30 -3.40
CA GLN A 181 15.50 -0.26 -4.42
C GLN A 181 15.13 0.82 -5.42
N ASN A 182 15.47 0.58 -6.68
CA ASN A 182 15.22 1.52 -7.76
C ASN A 182 14.04 1.04 -8.59
N THR A 183 13.07 1.92 -8.81
CA THR A 183 11.85 1.59 -9.54
C THR A 183 11.78 2.40 -10.82
N PHE A 184 11.83 1.71 -11.96
CA PHE A 184 11.71 2.30 -13.28
C PHE A 184 10.51 1.74 -14.01
N PHE A 185 9.83 2.58 -14.78
CA PHE A 185 8.79 2.18 -15.70
C PHE A 185 9.20 2.51 -17.12
N VAL A 186 8.59 1.81 -18.07
CA VAL A 186 8.69 2.10 -19.49
C VAL A 186 7.29 2.33 -20.03
N LYS A 187 7.13 3.39 -20.81
CA LYS A 187 5.87 3.77 -21.45
C LYS A 187 6.03 3.69 -22.96
N ASN A 188 5.08 3.03 -23.62
CA ASN A 188 4.97 3.07 -25.08
C ASN A 188 4.07 4.26 -25.48
N ASN A 189 4.64 5.29 -26.11
CA ASN A 189 3.87 6.43 -26.59
C ASN A 189 3.33 6.23 -28.02
N LEU A 190 3.64 5.10 -28.66
CA LEU A 190 3.13 4.76 -29.98
C LEU A 190 1.71 4.18 -29.91
N ASP A 191 1.01 4.22 -31.04
CA ASP A 191 -0.36 3.71 -31.19
C ASP A 191 -0.44 2.18 -31.40
N ASP A 192 0.71 1.52 -31.53
CA ASP A 192 0.81 0.08 -31.79
C ASP A 192 1.49 -0.67 -30.64
N THR A 193 1.20 -1.97 -30.53
CA THR A 193 1.86 -2.84 -29.55
C THR A 193 3.31 -3.11 -29.97
N LYS A 194 4.26 -2.86 -29.06
CA LYS A 194 5.70 -3.05 -29.30
C LYS A 194 6.33 -3.99 -28.28
N GLN A 195 7.35 -4.73 -28.71
CA GLN A 195 8.28 -5.39 -27.81
C GLN A 195 9.46 -4.44 -27.56
N VAL A 196 9.65 -4.05 -26.30
CA VAL A 196 10.62 -3.05 -25.89
C VAL A 196 11.63 -3.68 -24.93
N GLN A 197 12.88 -3.28 -25.08
CA GLN A 197 13.94 -3.58 -24.14
C GLN A 197 14.72 -2.30 -23.86
N VAL A 198 14.98 -2.05 -22.58
CA VAL A 198 15.66 -0.84 -22.11
C VAL A 198 16.93 -1.22 -21.37
N GLN A 199 17.98 -0.45 -21.57
CA GLN A 199 19.18 -0.50 -20.74
C GLN A 199 19.23 0.78 -19.92
N ILE A 200 19.32 0.62 -18.60
CA ILE A 200 19.32 1.72 -17.63
C ILE A 200 20.68 1.77 -16.96
N ARG A 201 21.29 2.95 -16.99
CA ARG A 201 22.52 3.28 -16.26
C ARG A 201 22.13 4.19 -15.10
N ALA A 202 22.20 3.66 -13.89
CA ALA A 202 21.95 4.41 -12.65
C ALA A 202 23.20 5.21 -12.25
N LEU A 203 23.01 6.48 -11.92
CA LEU A 203 24.08 7.42 -11.57
C LEU A 203 23.85 8.01 -10.17
N ASP A 204 24.94 8.26 -9.45
CA ASP A 204 24.91 9.00 -8.19
C ASP A 204 24.80 10.52 -8.39
N TYR A 205 24.87 11.29 -7.31
CA TYR A 205 24.84 12.76 -7.35
C TYR A 205 26.06 13.37 -8.06
N GLU A 206 27.18 12.67 -8.10
CA GLU A 206 28.43 13.08 -8.74
C GLU A 206 28.52 12.60 -10.20
N GLN A 207 27.46 11.97 -10.73
CA GLN A 207 27.41 11.36 -12.06
C GLN A 207 28.31 10.13 -12.24
N ASN A 208 28.72 9.49 -11.15
CA ASN A 208 29.40 8.20 -11.22
C ASN A 208 28.38 7.09 -11.45
N GLU A 209 28.77 6.10 -12.26
CA GLU A 209 27.94 4.93 -12.51
C GLU A 209 27.88 4.03 -11.27
N LEU A 210 26.65 3.81 -10.79
CA LEU A 210 26.36 2.87 -9.72
C LEU A 210 26.17 1.47 -10.28
N LYS A 211 25.36 1.35 -11.35
CA LYS A 211 24.99 0.08 -11.97
C LYS A 211 24.42 0.31 -13.36
N SER A 212 24.68 -0.63 -14.27
CA SER A 212 24.03 -0.70 -15.59
C SER A 212 23.29 -2.02 -15.71
N VAL A 213 21.98 -1.95 -16.00
CA VAL A 213 21.10 -3.11 -16.03
C VAL A 213 20.29 -3.10 -17.32
N GLU A 214 20.20 -4.27 -17.95
CA GLU A 214 19.35 -4.48 -19.12
C GLU A 214 18.04 -5.13 -18.68
N SER A 215 16.92 -4.63 -19.18
CA SER A 215 15.61 -5.21 -18.90
C SER A 215 15.41 -6.52 -19.66
N LYS A 216 14.48 -7.34 -19.19
CA LYS A 216 13.85 -8.37 -20.01
C LYS A 216 13.10 -7.70 -21.18
N ILE A 217 12.87 -8.46 -22.25
CA ILE A 217 12.04 -8.00 -23.37
C ILE A 217 10.59 -8.00 -22.90
N MET A 218 9.96 -6.83 -22.93
CA MET A 218 8.58 -6.62 -22.46
C MET A 218 7.68 -6.29 -23.65
N THR A 219 6.47 -6.84 -23.67
CA THR A 219 5.45 -6.42 -24.64
C THR A 219 4.61 -5.32 -24.00
N LEU A 220 4.46 -4.20 -24.70
CA LEU A 220 3.72 -3.00 -24.29
C LEU A 220 2.67 -2.66 -25.36
N GLN A 221 1.41 -2.58 -24.97
CA GLN A 221 0.32 -2.05 -25.78
C GLN A 221 0.49 -0.55 -26.01
N ALA A 222 -0.33 -0.01 -26.90
CA ALA A 222 -0.38 1.43 -27.17
C ALA A 222 -0.70 2.21 -25.90
N GLY A 223 0.14 3.20 -25.58
CA GLY A 223 -0.02 4.01 -24.35
C GLY A 223 0.27 3.27 -23.04
N GLU A 224 0.63 1.99 -23.07
CA GLU A 224 0.83 1.18 -21.85
C GLU A 224 2.10 1.61 -21.11
N LEU A 225 1.98 1.65 -19.78
CA LEU A 225 3.07 1.87 -18.84
C LEU A 225 3.29 0.59 -18.03
N LYS A 226 4.51 0.07 -18.04
CA LYS A 226 4.86 -1.16 -17.32
C LYS A 226 6.15 -1.01 -16.52
N LEU A 227 6.23 -1.69 -15.38
CA LEU A 227 7.46 -1.77 -14.59
C LEU A 227 8.58 -2.40 -15.43
N VAL A 228 9.78 -1.84 -15.36
CA VAL A 228 10.97 -2.42 -15.98
C VAL A 228 11.36 -3.66 -15.19
N GLU A 229 11.10 -4.83 -15.78
CA GLU A 229 11.44 -6.13 -15.20
C GLU A 229 12.89 -6.51 -15.56
N THR A 230 13.68 -6.82 -14.54
CA THR A 230 15.07 -7.31 -14.70
C THR A 230 15.19 -8.74 -14.15
N GLU A 231 16.42 -9.25 -14.06
CA GLU A 231 16.71 -10.51 -13.37
C GLU A 231 16.50 -10.40 -11.85
N GLU A 232 16.63 -9.19 -11.28
CA GLU A 232 16.48 -8.92 -9.85
C GLU A 232 15.00 -8.72 -9.44
N THR A 233 14.11 -8.42 -10.39
CA THR A 233 12.69 -8.23 -10.12
C THR A 233 12.05 -9.54 -9.66
N SER A 234 11.53 -9.56 -8.42
CA SER A 234 10.88 -10.73 -7.82
C SER A 234 9.37 -10.64 -7.87
N ASP A 235 8.72 -11.73 -8.29
CA ASP A 235 7.26 -11.81 -8.27
C ASP A 235 6.66 -11.96 -6.86
N GLN A 236 7.48 -12.33 -5.88
CA GLN A 236 7.05 -12.54 -4.49
C GLN A 236 6.93 -11.22 -3.70
N GLU A 237 7.53 -10.15 -4.20
CA GLU A 237 7.40 -8.82 -3.61
C GLU A 237 6.00 -8.25 -3.82
N SER A 238 5.58 -7.40 -2.90
CA SER A 238 4.34 -6.65 -3.06
C SER A 238 4.40 -5.86 -4.35
N ILE A 239 3.32 -5.85 -5.13
CA ILE A 239 3.25 -5.07 -6.38
C ILE A 239 3.56 -3.58 -6.11
N TRP A 240 3.29 -3.09 -4.89
CA TRP A 240 3.58 -1.71 -4.44
C TRP A 240 5.05 -1.44 -4.13
N SER A 241 5.81 -2.51 -3.93
CA SER A 241 7.15 -2.51 -3.39
C SER A 241 8.15 -3.18 -4.33
N ARG A 242 7.69 -3.61 -5.52
CA ARG A 242 8.52 -4.23 -6.54
C ARG A 242 9.51 -3.22 -7.07
N SER A 243 10.77 -3.61 -7.07
CA SER A 243 11.85 -2.81 -7.63
C SER A 243 12.32 -3.39 -8.97
N SER A 244 12.89 -2.53 -9.81
CA SER A 244 13.56 -2.96 -11.03
C SER A 244 14.90 -3.59 -10.70
N PHE A 245 15.71 -2.95 -9.84
CA PHE A 245 17.02 -3.46 -9.38
C PHE A 245 17.50 -2.71 -8.13
N GLU A 246 18.50 -3.28 -7.45
CA GLU A 246 19.06 -2.73 -6.22
C GLU A 246 20.44 -2.09 -6.41
N THR A 247 20.73 -1.02 -5.65
CA THR A 247 22.03 -0.31 -5.60
C THR A 247 22.43 0.02 -4.17
N GLU A 248 23.72 -0.06 -3.84
CA GLU A 248 24.22 0.25 -2.48
C GLU A 248 24.00 1.72 -2.09
N VAL A 249 24.07 2.62 -3.09
CA VAL A 249 23.91 4.07 -2.96
C VAL A 249 22.65 4.51 -3.70
N ARG A 250 22.06 5.62 -3.25
CA ARG A 250 20.85 6.20 -3.84
C ARG A 250 21.12 6.64 -5.27
N THR A 251 20.30 6.16 -6.20
CA THR A 251 20.28 6.68 -7.57
C THR A 251 19.72 8.10 -7.55
N ALA A 252 20.53 9.04 -8.02
CA ALA A 252 20.16 10.46 -8.12
C ALA A 252 19.66 10.81 -9.53
N SER A 253 20.27 10.20 -10.55
CA SER A 253 19.93 10.40 -11.95
C SER A 253 20.16 9.12 -12.75
N TYR A 254 19.70 9.10 -14.00
CA TYR A 254 19.83 7.93 -14.85
C TYR A 254 20.08 8.35 -16.29
N GLN A 255 20.67 7.43 -17.05
CA GLN A 255 20.71 7.45 -18.50
C GLN A 255 20.02 6.17 -18.99
N SER A 256 19.29 6.27 -20.10
CA SER A 256 18.62 5.12 -20.69
C SER A 256 18.81 5.10 -22.20
N ILE A 257 18.97 3.90 -22.73
CA ILE A 257 18.82 3.61 -24.15
C ILE A 257 17.77 2.53 -24.31
N TYR A 258 16.98 2.61 -25.38
CA TYR A 258 15.93 1.64 -25.67
C TYR A 258 16.05 1.09 -27.08
N ARG A 259 15.55 -0.12 -27.25
CA ARG A 259 15.30 -0.75 -28.56
C ARG A 259 13.90 -1.33 -28.55
N TYR A 260 13.18 -1.19 -29.66
CA TYR A 260 11.87 -1.78 -29.81
C TYR A 260 11.69 -2.44 -31.18
N ARG A 261 10.73 -3.35 -31.26
CA ARG A 261 10.28 -4.00 -32.50
C ARG A 261 8.78 -4.26 -32.44
N ASP A 262 8.18 -4.55 -33.59
CA ASP A 262 6.78 -4.94 -33.67
C ASP A 262 6.52 -6.23 -32.91
N ALA A 263 5.40 -6.27 -32.17
CA ALA A 263 4.90 -7.49 -31.56
C ALA A 263 4.15 -8.28 -32.64
N ASN A 264 4.85 -9.22 -33.27
CA ASN A 264 4.26 -10.18 -34.23
C ASN A 264 3.18 -11.05 -33.58
#